data_AF-A0A954F9S5-F1
#
_entry.id   AF-A0A954F9S5-F1
#
_cell.length_a   1.000
_cell.length_b   1.000
_cell.length_c   1.000
_cell.angle_alpha   90.00
_cell.angle_beta   90.00
_cell.angle_gamma   90.00
#
_symmetry.space_group_name_H-M   'P 1'
#
loop_
_entity.id
_entity.type
_entity.pdbx_description
1 polymer ?
#
loop_
_entity_poly.entity_id
_entity_poly.type
_entity_poly.pdbx_seq_one_letter_code
_entity_poly.pdbx_strand_id
1 'polypeptide(L)'
;MLRLLEKSELATRDREYKPSGLDLPPAPQLNASRVNIHEVRQALNDFAKDSSALALSLNRVMYQVPGVREYIADVLKVRARASILSDRVNRSSDLNQIATEYGEIDQLWRVVSLQLENVRGLDRESQNLIARMNQADRKLGDLLQTGPQLKRTELLTQTSALSNALGILVEDIEIELSREPQKFELVRTGQEVEQRMIQVSNLIIDRQSYDAIKREYLAFRDSWNSFATRLRPYHNRIISRGIQRVVQQDRSIQELLWLPQDGANMQEIAHLTEALKRDVDEFYRRATLRLLISLPPANYIATSDEFYGTVENLIDTVNHNESTNNLITSFTYIEQSWKDFSAMFHTVESPAALQLLDKVDNSISALRVSLRIEQPSESIDLAKLVVSLETQSTQLSVIAEQWLATESPSFRQSTQNSIRDFSNTAHELHRIILMQPASSALVRAKSSELFESWFQVHEKISRCETREKYQLQETAVRITQMLMDLRYATK
;
A
#
# COMPACT_ATOMS: atom_id res chain seq x y z
N MET A 1 -70.95 6.07 5.58
CA MET A 1 -69.93 6.73 4.72
C MET A 1 -69.10 7.81 5.44
N LEU A 2 -69.48 8.31 6.63
CA LEU A 2 -68.66 9.25 7.42
C LEU A 2 -67.67 8.59 8.41
N ARG A 3 -67.73 7.27 8.63
CA ARG A 3 -66.75 6.52 9.46
C ARG A 3 -65.58 5.90 8.67
N LEU A 4 -65.55 6.06 7.35
CA LEU A 4 -64.47 5.55 6.50
C LEU A 4 -63.47 6.63 6.07
N LEU A 5 -63.77 7.92 6.31
CA LEU A 5 -62.84 9.03 6.07
C LEU A 5 -62.06 9.45 7.32
N GLU A 6 -62.56 9.16 8.52
CA GLU A 6 -61.84 9.45 9.77
C GLU A 6 -60.72 8.44 10.08
N LYS A 7 -60.72 7.27 9.42
CA LYS A 7 -59.65 6.27 9.51
C LYS A 7 -58.55 6.45 8.45
N SER A 8 -58.74 7.31 7.45
CA SER A 8 -57.75 7.55 6.39
C SER A 8 -56.84 8.76 6.64
N GLU A 9 -57.18 9.68 7.56
CA GLU A 9 -56.35 10.86 7.86
C GLU A 9 -55.42 10.70 9.08
N LEU A 10 -55.52 9.60 9.84
CA LEU A 10 -54.57 9.25 10.90
C LEU A 10 -53.39 8.37 10.42
N ALA A 11 -53.30 8.10 9.11
CA ALA A 11 -52.28 7.23 8.51
C ALA A 11 -51.13 7.98 7.81
N THR A 12 -51.12 9.31 7.81
CA THR A 12 -50.04 10.13 7.26
C THR A 12 -49.43 11.01 8.34
N ARG A 13 -48.66 10.39 9.22
CA ARG A 13 -47.71 11.09 10.08
C ARG A 13 -46.42 10.30 10.11
N ASP A 14 -45.42 10.85 9.42
CA ASP A 14 -44.00 10.56 9.45
C ASP A 14 -43.59 9.24 10.12
N ARG A 15 -43.61 8.17 9.33
CA ARG A 15 -42.68 7.06 9.56
C ARG A 15 -41.40 7.39 8.82
N GLU A 16 -40.52 8.14 9.49
CA GLU A 16 -39.08 7.95 9.32
C GLU A 16 -38.82 6.44 9.41
N TYR A 17 -38.40 5.87 8.28
CA TYR A 17 -37.94 4.50 8.21
C TYR A 17 -36.61 4.43 8.97
N LYS A 18 -36.67 4.30 10.30
CA LYS A 18 -35.53 3.82 11.08
C LYS A 18 -35.33 2.35 10.68
N PRO A 19 -34.20 1.99 10.05
CA PRO A 19 -33.89 0.58 9.87
C PRO A 19 -33.83 -0.06 11.26
N SER A 20 -34.66 -1.07 11.46
CA SER A 20 -34.73 -1.86 12.69
C SER A 20 -33.33 -2.24 13.17
N GLY A 21 -33.05 -1.91 14.42
CA GLY A 21 -31.75 -2.06 15.04
C GLY A 21 -31.20 -3.47 14.90
N LEU A 22 -30.13 -3.61 14.12
CA LEU A 22 -28.95 -4.30 14.62
C LEU A 22 -28.47 -3.49 15.83
N ASP A 23 -28.97 -3.83 17.02
CA ASP A 23 -28.30 -3.45 18.26
C ASP A 23 -26.91 -4.09 18.20
N LEU A 24 -25.95 -3.31 17.68
CA LEU A 24 -24.55 -3.63 17.81
C LEU A 24 -24.30 -3.77 19.32
N PRO A 25 -23.78 -4.91 19.80
CA PRO A 25 -23.33 -4.98 21.18
C PRO A 25 -22.34 -3.83 21.41
N PRO A 26 -22.36 -3.18 22.59
CA PRO A 26 -21.44 -2.10 22.89
C PRO A 26 -20.00 -2.55 22.60
N ALA A 27 -19.18 -1.64 22.09
CA ALA A 27 -17.75 -1.90 21.86
C ALA A 27 -17.17 -2.61 23.09
N PRO A 28 -16.37 -3.69 22.91
CA PRO A 28 -15.85 -4.45 24.03
C PRO A 28 -15.07 -3.50 24.94
N GLN A 29 -15.66 -3.20 26.11
CA GLN A 29 -14.94 -2.48 27.15
C GLN A 29 -13.88 -3.46 27.66
N LEU A 30 -12.61 -3.07 27.59
CA LEU A 30 -11.55 -3.85 28.23
C LEU A 30 -11.94 -4.05 29.69
N ASN A 31 -11.97 -5.30 30.13
CA ASN A 31 -12.18 -5.62 31.54
C ASN A 31 -10.93 -5.16 32.32
N ALA A 32 -10.91 -3.89 32.69
CA ALA A 32 -9.80 -3.23 33.39
C ALA A 32 -9.39 -3.97 34.68
N SER A 33 -10.32 -4.75 35.26
CA SER A 33 -10.10 -5.57 36.46
C SER A 33 -9.21 -6.81 36.24
N ARG A 34 -8.93 -7.21 34.99
CA ARG A 34 -8.12 -8.40 34.65
C ARG A 34 -6.77 -8.08 33.99
N VAL A 35 -6.58 -6.85 33.49
CA VAL A 35 -5.36 -6.46 32.79
C VAL A 35 -4.36 -5.88 33.79
N ASN A 36 -3.21 -6.55 33.95
CA ASN A 36 -2.14 -6.04 34.79
C ASN A 36 -1.41 -4.89 34.08
N ILE A 37 -1.77 -3.64 34.40
CA ILE A 37 -1.16 -2.44 33.81
C ILE A 37 0.37 -2.40 33.97
N HIS A 38 0.92 -3.03 35.02
CA HIS A 38 2.37 -3.12 35.20
C HIS A 38 3.02 -4.03 34.16
N GLU A 39 2.38 -5.13 33.78
CA GLU A 39 2.87 -6.02 32.73
C GLU A 39 2.77 -5.38 31.34
N VAL A 40 1.71 -4.61 31.09
CA VAL A 40 1.56 -3.80 29.86
C VAL A 40 2.69 -2.77 29.76
N ARG A 41 2.95 -2.02 30.85
CA ARG A 41 4.05 -1.05 30.91
C ARG A 41 5.40 -1.70 30.63
N GLN A 42 5.66 -2.82 31.28
CA GLN A 42 6.93 -3.53 31.11
C GLN A 42 7.12 -4.01 29.68
N ALA A 43 6.12 -4.71 29.11
CA ALA A 43 6.22 -5.23 27.75
C ALA A 43 6.36 -4.12 26.71
N LEU A 44 5.68 -2.99 26.90
CA LEU A 44 5.77 -1.84 26.01
C LEU A 44 7.12 -1.11 26.12
N ASN A 45 7.69 -1.00 27.32
CA ASN A 45 9.03 -0.47 27.53
C ASN A 45 10.09 -1.37 26.86
N ASP A 46 9.95 -2.68 27.00
CA ASP A 46 10.84 -3.66 26.34
C ASP A 46 10.76 -3.54 24.81
N PHE A 47 9.55 -3.41 24.27
CA PHE A 47 9.32 -3.20 22.83
C PHE A 47 9.91 -1.86 22.32
N ALA A 48 9.74 -0.76 23.07
CA ALA A 48 10.32 0.54 22.73
C ALA A 48 11.85 0.55 22.78
N LYS A 49 12.44 -0.19 23.74
CA LYS A 49 13.90 -0.35 23.86
C LYS A 49 14.47 -1.18 22.71
N ASP A 50 13.85 -2.33 22.40
CA ASP A 50 14.32 -3.21 21.33
C ASP A 50 14.12 -2.60 19.94
N SER A 51 13.03 -1.85 19.70
CA SER A 51 12.86 -1.07 18.45
C SER A 51 13.92 0.02 18.28
N SER A 52 14.36 0.66 19.37
CA SER A 52 15.46 1.63 19.34
C SER A 52 16.80 0.98 19.02
N ALA A 53 17.08 -0.17 19.63
CA ALA A 53 18.31 -0.94 19.34
C ALA A 53 18.31 -1.47 17.90
N LEU A 54 17.16 -1.94 17.38
CA LEU A 54 17.02 -2.41 16.01
C LEU A 54 17.29 -1.29 15.00
N ALA A 55 16.71 -0.11 15.19
CA ALA A 55 16.94 1.03 14.32
C ALA A 55 18.44 1.41 14.24
N LEU A 56 19.15 1.37 15.38
CA LEU A 56 20.59 1.63 15.42
C LEU A 56 21.41 0.54 14.71
N SER A 57 21.05 -0.73 14.92
CA SER A 57 21.72 -1.86 14.28
C SER A 57 21.56 -1.83 12.76
N LEU A 58 20.32 -1.70 12.28
CA LEU A 58 20.01 -1.62 10.84
C LEU A 58 20.68 -0.43 10.16
N ASN A 59 20.79 0.71 10.85
CA ASN A 59 21.49 1.87 10.32
C ASN A 59 22.99 1.61 10.07
N ARG A 60 23.66 0.84 10.95
CA ARG A 60 25.09 0.49 10.76
C ARG A 60 25.32 -0.39 9.54
N VAL A 61 24.40 -1.34 9.30
CA VAL A 61 24.52 -2.31 8.19
C VAL A 61 23.84 -1.84 6.90
N MET A 62 23.15 -0.69 6.91
CA MET A 62 22.40 -0.13 5.78
C MET A 62 23.25 0.05 4.51
N TYR A 63 24.54 0.35 4.66
CA TYR A 63 25.45 0.51 3.52
C TYR A 63 25.94 -0.83 2.97
N GLN A 64 25.95 -1.89 3.79
CA GLN A 64 26.47 -3.22 3.46
C GLN A 64 25.38 -4.16 2.95
N VAL A 65 24.13 -3.96 3.39
CA VAL A 65 22.97 -4.79 3.00
C VAL A 65 21.94 -3.90 2.29
N PRO A 66 21.93 -3.85 0.94
CA PRO A 66 21.04 -2.97 0.18
C PRO A 66 19.56 -3.15 0.50
N GLY A 67 19.11 -4.38 0.80
CA GLY A 67 17.72 -4.69 1.14
C GLY A 67 17.22 -4.08 2.46
N VAL A 68 18.12 -3.64 3.36
CA VAL A 68 17.71 -2.96 4.61
C VAL A 68 17.24 -1.52 4.35
N ARG A 69 17.67 -0.91 3.24
CA ARG A 69 17.40 0.51 2.93
C ARG A 69 15.94 0.81 2.71
N GLU A 70 15.18 -0.17 2.24
CA GLU A 70 13.76 -0.03 1.94
C GLU A 70 12.89 -0.01 3.20
N TYR A 71 13.36 -0.62 4.29
CA TYR A 71 12.57 -0.83 5.51
C TYR A 71 13.00 0.05 6.70
N ILE A 72 14.14 0.75 6.60
CA ILE A 72 14.70 1.55 7.72
C ILE A 72 13.73 2.64 8.20
N ALA A 73 12.97 3.25 7.30
CA ALA A 73 12.02 4.29 7.64
C ALA A 73 10.84 3.75 8.45
N ASP A 74 10.33 2.57 8.08
CA ASP A 74 9.21 1.97 8.78
C ASP A 74 9.64 1.46 10.16
N VAL A 75 10.88 0.96 10.31
CA VAL A 75 11.47 0.65 11.62
C VAL A 75 11.59 1.91 12.49
N LEU A 76 11.99 3.05 11.92
CA LEU A 76 12.07 4.32 12.66
C LEU A 76 10.68 4.83 13.08
N LYS A 77 9.66 4.66 12.25
CA LYS A 77 8.27 4.96 12.60
C LYS A 77 7.77 4.10 13.75
N VAL A 78 8.02 2.77 13.72
CA VAL A 78 7.68 1.85 14.82
C VAL A 78 8.35 2.31 16.10
N ARG A 79 9.65 2.58 16.06
CA ARG A 79 10.42 3.07 17.21
C ARG A 79 9.82 4.34 17.82
N ALA A 80 9.53 5.34 17.00
CA ALA A 80 9.03 6.61 17.47
C ALA A 80 7.65 6.46 18.15
N ARG A 81 6.73 5.74 17.50
CA ARG A 81 5.38 5.49 18.05
C ARG A 81 5.44 4.65 19.33
N ALA A 82 6.26 3.60 19.36
CA ALA A 82 6.48 2.77 20.54
C ALA A 82 7.04 3.58 21.73
N SER A 83 8.00 4.47 21.48
CA SER A 83 8.58 5.32 22.52
C SER A 83 7.56 6.31 23.09
N ILE A 84 6.75 6.93 22.22
CA ILE A 84 5.69 7.87 22.62
C ILE A 84 4.63 7.14 23.47
N LEU A 85 4.20 5.96 23.03
CA LEU A 85 3.20 5.20 23.76
C LEU A 85 3.76 4.73 25.11
N SER A 86 4.98 4.20 25.15
CA SER A 86 5.67 3.78 26.38
C SER A 86 5.71 4.89 27.44
N ASP A 87 6.11 6.11 27.05
CA ASP A 87 6.12 7.27 27.94
C ASP A 87 4.71 7.69 28.39
N ARG A 88 3.71 7.55 27.52
CA ARG A 88 2.31 7.88 27.81
C ARG A 88 1.67 6.89 28.79
N VAL A 89 1.93 5.58 28.64
CA VAL A 89 1.44 4.55 29.58
C VAL A 89 2.02 4.74 30.99
N ASN A 90 3.20 5.35 31.10
CA ASN A 90 3.76 5.72 32.40
C ASN A 90 3.02 6.90 33.06
N ARG A 91 2.27 7.71 32.30
CA ARG A 91 1.55 8.91 32.77
C ARG A 91 0.03 8.75 32.82
N SER A 92 -0.54 7.89 32.00
CA SER A 92 -1.98 7.60 31.90
C SER A 92 -2.26 6.12 32.18
N SER A 93 -3.44 5.83 32.71
CA SER A 93 -3.91 4.45 32.99
C SER A 93 -5.13 4.06 32.14
N ASP A 94 -5.47 4.85 31.11
CA ASP A 94 -6.58 4.53 30.21
C ASP A 94 -6.20 3.41 29.24
N LEU A 95 -6.57 2.18 29.60
CA LEU A 95 -6.28 0.97 28.83
C LEU A 95 -6.90 0.96 27.43
N ASN A 96 -8.07 1.59 27.23
CA ASN A 96 -8.74 1.59 25.92
C ASN A 96 -7.97 2.46 24.93
N GLN A 97 -7.54 3.64 25.37
CA GLN A 97 -6.71 4.53 24.55
C GLN A 97 -5.36 3.88 24.22
N ILE A 98 -4.74 3.23 25.21
CA ILE A 98 -3.46 2.51 25.02
C ILE A 98 -3.63 1.37 24.01
N ALA A 99 -4.72 0.62 24.09
CA ALA A 99 -5.04 -0.46 23.17
C ALA A 99 -5.22 0.02 21.73
N THR A 100 -5.94 1.13 21.51
CA THR A 100 -6.10 1.72 20.17
C THR A 100 -4.77 2.18 19.60
N GLU A 101 -3.99 2.94 20.35
CA GLU A 101 -2.68 3.44 19.90
C GLU A 101 -1.67 2.31 19.67
N TYR A 102 -1.71 1.26 20.50
CA TYR A 102 -0.89 0.07 20.31
C TYR A 102 -1.27 -0.69 19.04
N GLY A 103 -2.57 -0.77 18.70
CA GLY A 103 -3.03 -1.45 17.48
C GLY A 103 -2.39 -0.90 16.20
N GLU A 104 -2.13 0.40 16.13
CA GLU A 104 -1.40 0.99 14.99
C GLU A 104 0.09 0.60 14.95
N ILE A 105 0.70 0.40 16.12
CA ILE A 105 2.10 -0.03 16.25
C ILE A 105 2.24 -1.51 15.87
N ASP A 106 1.36 -2.37 16.39
CA ASP A 106 1.26 -3.79 16.04
C ASP A 106 1.11 -3.96 14.52
N GLN A 107 0.19 -3.21 13.91
CA GLN A 107 -0.03 -3.24 12.46
C GLN A 107 1.24 -2.92 11.67
N LEU A 108 1.91 -1.82 12.02
CA LEU A 108 3.13 -1.38 11.31
C LEU A 108 4.27 -2.37 11.54
N TRP A 109 4.44 -2.84 12.78
CA TRP A 109 5.53 -3.74 13.14
C TRP A 109 5.45 -5.10 12.47
N ARG A 110 4.25 -5.70 12.34
CA ARG A 110 4.10 -7.02 11.70
C ARG A 110 4.53 -7.02 10.24
N VAL A 111 4.18 -5.98 9.48
CA VAL A 111 4.58 -5.83 8.08
C VAL A 111 6.10 -5.73 7.99
N VAL A 112 6.69 -4.84 8.81
CA VAL A 112 8.13 -4.61 8.84
C VAL A 112 8.90 -5.86 9.29
N SER A 113 8.44 -6.56 10.32
CA SER A 113 9.07 -7.78 10.82
C SER A 113 9.12 -8.87 9.74
N LEU A 114 8.00 -9.12 9.05
CA LEU A 114 7.95 -10.12 7.98
C LEU A 114 8.88 -9.76 6.82
N GLN A 115 8.96 -8.48 6.47
CA GLN A 115 9.86 -8.02 5.42
C GLN A 115 11.32 -8.16 5.82
N LEU A 116 11.68 -7.75 7.05
CA LEU A 116 13.04 -7.88 7.57
C LEU A 116 13.48 -9.33 7.74
N GLU A 117 12.59 -10.25 8.13
CA GLU A 117 12.90 -11.69 8.20
C GLU A 117 13.30 -12.26 6.84
N ASN A 118 12.81 -11.68 5.74
CA ASN A 118 13.14 -12.10 4.37
C ASN A 118 14.41 -11.44 3.80
N VAL A 119 14.99 -10.44 4.49
CA VAL A 119 16.21 -9.76 4.03
C VAL A 119 17.44 -10.65 4.27
N ARG A 120 18.09 -11.06 3.18
CA ARG A 120 19.35 -11.84 3.24
C ARG A 120 20.51 -10.96 3.70
N GLY A 121 21.34 -11.49 4.61
CA GLY A 121 22.56 -10.82 5.08
C GLY A 121 22.40 -9.97 6.34
N LEU A 122 21.23 -10.00 6.98
CA LEU A 122 21.05 -9.46 8.33
C LEU A 122 21.96 -10.16 9.33
N ASP A 123 22.56 -9.36 10.21
CA ASP A 123 23.40 -9.84 11.29
C ASP A 123 22.54 -10.49 12.40
N ARG A 124 23.19 -11.35 13.20
CA ARG A 124 22.51 -12.11 14.26
C ARG A 124 21.91 -11.22 15.35
N GLU A 125 22.47 -10.03 15.61
CA GLU A 125 21.95 -9.11 16.62
C GLU A 125 20.61 -8.53 16.17
N SER A 126 20.50 -8.08 14.92
CA SER A 126 19.25 -7.60 14.33
C SER A 126 18.17 -8.69 14.28
N GLN A 127 18.53 -9.93 13.91
CA GLN A 127 17.59 -11.06 13.93
C GLN A 127 17.06 -11.35 15.34
N ASN A 128 17.92 -11.32 16.35
CA ASN A 128 17.53 -11.50 17.75
C ASN A 128 16.65 -10.35 18.27
N LEU A 129 16.88 -9.12 17.81
CA LEU A 129 16.05 -7.95 18.14
C LEU A 129 14.64 -8.10 17.55
N ILE A 130 14.53 -8.50 16.28
CA ILE A 130 13.25 -8.77 15.62
C ILE A 130 12.47 -9.85 16.38
N ALA A 131 13.12 -10.96 16.74
CA ALA A 131 12.48 -12.05 17.49
C ALA A 131 11.97 -11.60 18.88
N ARG A 132 12.75 -10.80 19.61
CA ARG A 132 12.34 -10.26 20.92
C ARG A 132 11.18 -9.27 20.80
N MET A 133 11.21 -8.40 19.79
CA MET A 133 10.09 -7.50 19.50
C MET A 133 8.82 -8.28 19.15
N ASN A 134 8.91 -9.35 18.36
CA ASN A 134 7.77 -10.23 18.06
C ASN A 134 7.20 -10.91 19.31
N GLN A 135 8.05 -11.29 20.26
CA GLN A 135 7.60 -11.86 21.53
C GLN A 135 6.88 -10.81 22.40
N ALA A 136 7.44 -9.61 22.51
CA ALA A 136 6.82 -8.50 23.23
C ALA A 136 5.50 -8.09 22.57
N ASP A 137 5.43 -8.11 21.24
CA ASP A 137 4.23 -7.80 20.46
C ASP A 137 3.07 -8.75 20.74
N ARG A 138 3.33 -10.06 20.70
CA ARG A 138 2.34 -11.08 21.07
C ARG A 138 1.85 -10.92 22.50
N LYS A 139 2.77 -10.67 23.44
CA LYS A 139 2.45 -10.46 24.85
C LYS A 139 1.58 -9.21 25.05
N LEU A 140 1.85 -8.12 24.34
CA LEU A 140 1.04 -6.90 24.38
C LEU A 140 -0.34 -7.13 23.75
N GLY A 141 -0.41 -7.87 22.63
CA GLY A 141 -1.66 -8.29 22.01
C GLY A 141 -2.57 -9.10 22.95
N ASP A 142 -1.99 -10.04 23.70
CA ASP A 142 -2.70 -10.85 24.69
C ASP A 142 -3.18 -9.99 25.88
N LEU A 143 -2.30 -9.13 26.41
CA LEU A 143 -2.59 -8.30 27.59
C LEU A 143 -3.63 -7.21 27.32
N LEU A 144 -3.52 -6.53 26.18
CA LEU A 144 -4.41 -5.44 25.79
C LEU A 144 -5.67 -5.96 25.09
N GLN A 145 -5.79 -7.28 24.88
CA GLN A 145 -6.81 -7.90 24.03
C GLN A 145 -6.89 -7.23 22.64
N THR A 146 -5.82 -6.54 22.26
CA THR A 146 -5.56 -6.02 20.92
C THR A 146 -4.99 -7.18 20.11
N GLY A 147 -5.81 -8.23 19.91
CA GLY A 147 -5.66 -8.98 18.68
C GLY A 147 -5.74 -7.98 17.51
N PRO A 148 -5.08 -8.24 16.38
CA PRO A 148 -5.07 -7.30 15.27
C PRO A 148 -6.52 -6.91 15.01
N GLN A 149 -6.84 -5.62 15.12
CA GLN A 149 -8.22 -5.15 15.01
C GLN A 149 -8.63 -5.29 13.54
N LEU A 150 -8.89 -6.53 13.13
CA LEU A 150 -9.49 -6.87 11.86
C LEU A 150 -10.69 -5.95 11.77
N LYS A 151 -10.71 -5.12 10.74
CA LYS A 151 -11.88 -4.32 10.40
C LYS A 151 -12.96 -5.30 9.94
N ARG A 152 -13.54 -6.07 10.86
CA ARG A 152 -14.36 -7.25 10.56
C ARG A 152 -15.58 -6.88 9.72
N THR A 153 -16.13 -5.68 9.90
CA THR A 153 -17.21 -5.15 9.06
C THR A 153 -16.76 -4.94 7.61
N GLU A 154 -15.58 -4.35 7.42
CA GLU A 154 -15.00 -4.10 6.09
C GLU A 154 -14.59 -5.43 5.44
N LEU A 155 -13.95 -6.30 6.21
CA LEU A 155 -13.56 -7.65 5.80
C LEU A 155 -14.79 -8.47 5.38
N LEU A 156 -15.85 -8.49 6.19
CA LEU A 156 -17.10 -9.20 5.89
C LEU A 156 -17.78 -8.66 4.63
N THR A 157 -17.71 -7.35 4.41
CA THR A 157 -18.24 -6.71 3.21
C THR A 157 -17.45 -7.15 1.98
N GLN A 158 -16.11 -7.14 2.06
CA GLN A 158 -15.25 -7.56 0.96
C GLN A 158 -15.34 -9.07 0.69
N THR A 159 -15.41 -9.91 1.73
CA THR A 159 -15.58 -11.36 1.55
C THR A 159 -16.93 -11.71 0.94
N SER A 160 -17.99 -10.98 1.31
CA SER A 160 -19.32 -11.14 0.69
C SER A 160 -19.32 -10.69 -0.77
N ALA A 161 -18.65 -9.57 -1.08
CA ALA A 161 -18.50 -9.08 -2.45
C ALA A 161 -17.71 -10.06 -3.34
N LEU A 162 -16.65 -10.68 -2.78
CA LEU A 162 -15.87 -11.71 -3.46
C LEU A 162 -16.68 -12.99 -3.69
N SER A 163 -17.44 -13.46 -2.70
CA SER A 163 -18.34 -14.61 -2.85
C SER A 163 -19.36 -14.37 -3.97
N ASN A 164 -19.95 -13.18 -4.03
CA ASN A 164 -20.88 -12.82 -5.10
C ASN A 164 -20.19 -12.77 -6.48
N ALA A 165 -18.97 -12.23 -6.56
CA ALA A 165 -18.20 -12.21 -7.80
C ALA A 165 -17.85 -13.63 -8.29
N LEU A 166 -17.57 -14.56 -7.38
CA LEU A 166 -17.37 -15.97 -7.68
C LEU A 166 -18.66 -16.63 -8.18
N GLY A 167 -19.80 -16.38 -7.52
CA GLY A 167 -21.10 -16.88 -7.96
C GLY A 167 -21.44 -16.44 -9.40
N ILE A 168 -21.26 -15.15 -9.70
CA ILE A 168 -21.44 -14.61 -11.06
C ILE A 168 -20.49 -15.28 -12.06
N LEU A 169 -19.22 -15.50 -11.70
CA LEU A 169 -18.27 -16.18 -12.57
C LEU A 169 -18.68 -17.63 -12.84
N VAL A 170 -19.22 -18.34 -11.85
CA VAL A 170 -19.74 -19.70 -12.02
C VAL A 170 -20.94 -19.73 -12.97
N GLU A 171 -21.88 -18.79 -12.83
CA GLU A 171 -23.01 -18.63 -13.76
C GLU A 171 -22.51 -18.30 -15.18
N ASP A 172 -21.55 -17.38 -15.31
CA ASP A 172 -20.93 -17.02 -16.59
C ASP A 172 -20.27 -18.25 -17.25
N ILE A 173 -19.57 -19.08 -16.48
CA ILE A 173 -18.98 -20.36 -16.98
C ILE A 173 -20.08 -21.31 -17.45
N GLU A 174 -21.18 -21.41 -16.68
CA GLU A 174 -22.29 -22.28 -17.02
C GLU A 174 -22.93 -21.88 -18.36
N ILE A 175 -23.08 -20.59 -18.61
CA ILE A 175 -23.68 -20.04 -19.82
C ILE A 175 -22.69 -20.12 -20.99
N GLU A 176 -21.50 -19.56 -20.82
CA GLU A 176 -20.52 -19.34 -21.90
C GLU A 176 -19.82 -20.62 -22.35
N LEU A 177 -19.57 -21.57 -21.44
CA LEU A 177 -18.94 -22.86 -21.77
C LEU A 177 -19.97 -23.98 -21.96
N SER A 178 -21.21 -23.64 -22.35
CA SER A 178 -22.30 -24.59 -22.56
C SER A 178 -21.98 -25.77 -23.50
N ARG A 179 -21.00 -25.60 -24.40
CA ARG A 179 -20.61 -26.61 -25.40
C ARG A 179 -19.35 -27.40 -25.02
N GLU A 180 -18.71 -27.06 -23.90
CA GLU A 180 -17.47 -27.69 -23.46
C GLU A 180 -17.76 -28.99 -22.67
N PRO A 181 -17.06 -30.10 -22.97
CA PRO A 181 -17.29 -31.38 -22.28
C PRO A 181 -16.90 -31.33 -20.79
N GLN A 182 -16.02 -30.41 -20.40
CA GLN A 182 -15.57 -30.23 -19.02
C GLN A 182 -16.44 -29.24 -18.21
N LYS A 183 -17.53 -28.71 -18.78
CA LYS A 183 -18.40 -27.71 -18.12
C LYS A 183 -18.79 -28.10 -16.70
N PHE A 184 -19.34 -29.30 -16.50
CA PHE A 184 -19.83 -29.74 -15.19
C PHE A 184 -18.71 -29.82 -14.15
N GLU A 185 -17.51 -30.18 -14.57
CA GLU A 185 -16.35 -30.23 -13.69
C GLU A 185 -15.86 -28.82 -13.31
N LEU A 186 -15.85 -27.89 -14.27
CA LEU A 186 -15.49 -26.49 -14.03
C LEU A 186 -16.50 -25.78 -13.12
N VAL A 187 -17.79 -25.98 -13.36
CA VAL A 187 -18.87 -25.44 -12.50
C VAL A 187 -18.74 -26.00 -11.09
N ARG A 188 -18.55 -27.32 -10.93
CA ARG A 188 -18.35 -27.95 -9.62
C ARG A 188 -17.14 -27.38 -8.89
N THR A 189 -16.00 -27.28 -9.58
CA THR A 189 -14.76 -26.73 -9.00
C THR A 189 -14.94 -25.25 -8.61
N GLY A 190 -15.66 -24.47 -9.42
CA GLY A 190 -16.00 -23.09 -9.11
C GLY A 190 -16.88 -22.95 -7.86
N GLN A 191 -17.90 -23.81 -7.73
CA GLN A 191 -18.74 -23.87 -6.53
C GLN A 191 -17.92 -24.27 -5.28
N GLU A 192 -16.99 -25.21 -5.40
CA GLU A 192 -16.09 -25.57 -4.28
C GLU A 192 -15.23 -24.38 -3.81
N VAL A 193 -14.72 -23.58 -4.75
CA VAL A 193 -13.95 -22.36 -4.45
C VAL A 193 -14.84 -21.28 -3.79
N GLU A 194 -16.06 -21.09 -4.30
CA GLU A 194 -17.05 -20.19 -3.70
C GLU A 194 -17.38 -20.60 -2.26
N GLN A 195 -17.63 -21.89 -2.01
CA GLN A 195 -17.94 -22.41 -0.67
C GLN A 195 -16.80 -22.17 0.33
N ARG A 196 -15.54 -22.23 -0.10
CA ARG A 196 -14.40 -21.86 0.77
C ARG A 196 -14.42 -20.38 1.15
N MET A 197 -14.80 -19.50 0.23
CA MET A 197 -14.92 -18.07 0.55
C MET A 197 -16.07 -17.78 1.53
N ILE A 198 -17.16 -18.55 1.44
CA ILE A 198 -18.25 -18.53 2.42
C ILE A 198 -17.74 -19.01 3.79
N GLN A 199 -16.91 -20.06 3.83
CA GLN A 199 -16.29 -20.51 5.09
C GLN A 199 -15.42 -19.44 5.74
N VAL A 200 -14.60 -18.72 4.95
CA VAL A 200 -13.85 -17.55 5.45
C VAL A 200 -14.80 -16.52 6.05
N SER A 201 -15.91 -16.21 5.37
CA SER A 201 -16.93 -15.26 5.86
C SER A 201 -17.56 -15.72 7.17
N ASN A 202 -17.86 -17.01 7.32
CA ASN A 202 -18.40 -17.58 8.56
C ASN A 202 -17.40 -17.47 9.73
N LEU A 203 -16.11 -17.74 9.50
CA LEU A 203 -15.08 -17.56 10.53
C LEU A 203 -15.00 -16.10 11.02
N ILE A 204 -15.25 -15.14 10.12
CA ILE A 204 -15.30 -13.71 10.45
C ILE A 204 -16.53 -13.39 11.31
N ILE A 205 -17.71 -13.92 10.92
CA ILE A 205 -18.98 -13.78 11.67
C ILE A 205 -18.86 -14.38 13.08
N ASP A 206 -18.28 -15.57 13.18
CA ASP A 206 -18.06 -16.31 14.43
C ASP A 206 -16.96 -15.70 15.31
N ARG A 207 -16.38 -14.58 14.88
CA ARG A 207 -15.31 -13.84 15.58
C ARG A 207 -14.11 -14.72 15.92
N GLN A 208 -13.77 -15.65 15.03
CA GLN A 208 -12.62 -16.54 15.19
C GLN A 208 -11.30 -15.75 15.19
N SER A 209 -10.24 -16.43 15.63
CA SER A 209 -8.90 -15.86 15.68
C SER A 209 -8.41 -15.43 14.28
N TYR A 210 -7.54 -14.42 14.24
CA TYR A 210 -6.90 -13.97 13.01
C TYR A 210 -6.18 -15.11 12.28
N ASP A 211 -5.47 -15.97 13.00
CA ASP A 211 -4.74 -17.09 12.40
C ASP A 211 -5.66 -18.13 11.76
N ALA A 212 -6.86 -18.33 12.32
CA ALA A 212 -7.87 -19.20 11.72
C ALA A 212 -8.42 -18.60 10.43
N ILE A 213 -8.78 -17.32 10.44
CA ILE A 213 -9.28 -16.59 9.26
C ILE A 213 -8.21 -16.56 8.16
N LYS A 214 -6.97 -16.22 8.52
CA LYS A 214 -5.83 -16.18 7.60
C LYS A 214 -5.56 -17.54 6.96
N ARG A 215 -5.55 -18.61 7.77
CA ARG A 215 -5.30 -19.97 7.26
C ARG A 215 -6.35 -20.38 6.24
N GLU A 216 -7.62 -20.16 6.56
CA GLU A 216 -8.72 -20.51 5.66
C GLU A 216 -8.67 -19.67 4.38
N TYR A 217 -8.37 -18.38 4.51
CA TYR A 217 -8.21 -17.48 3.37
C TYR A 217 -7.05 -17.88 2.44
N LEU A 218 -5.91 -18.30 2.99
CA LEU A 218 -4.80 -18.83 2.19
C LEU A 218 -5.20 -20.12 1.45
N ALA A 219 -5.94 -21.01 2.12
CA ALA A 219 -6.45 -22.24 1.50
C ALA A 219 -7.50 -21.96 0.39
N PHE A 220 -8.31 -20.91 0.55
CA PHE A 220 -9.15 -20.39 -0.53
C PHE A 220 -8.30 -19.91 -1.71
N ARG A 221 -7.28 -19.07 -1.44
CA ARG A 221 -6.43 -18.48 -2.47
C ARG A 221 -5.69 -19.52 -3.32
N ASP A 222 -5.20 -20.58 -2.69
CA ASP A 222 -4.57 -21.70 -3.40
C ASP A 222 -5.56 -22.40 -4.34
N SER A 223 -6.79 -22.64 -3.87
CA SER A 223 -7.86 -23.24 -4.68
C SER A 223 -8.30 -22.32 -5.84
N TRP A 224 -8.41 -21.02 -5.58
CA TRP A 224 -8.72 -20.02 -6.59
C TRP A 224 -7.65 -19.93 -7.67
N ASN A 225 -6.36 -19.86 -7.30
CA ASN A 225 -5.27 -19.75 -8.27
C ASN A 225 -5.22 -20.97 -9.21
N SER A 226 -5.42 -22.17 -8.66
CA SER A 226 -5.53 -23.40 -9.45
C SER A 226 -6.72 -23.34 -10.40
N PHE A 227 -7.89 -22.94 -9.91
CA PHE A 227 -9.11 -22.83 -10.71
C PHE A 227 -9.00 -21.77 -11.81
N ALA A 228 -8.53 -20.56 -11.50
CA ALA A 228 -8.30 -19.49 -12.45
C ALA A 228 -7.33 -19.93 -13.56
N THR A 229 -6.28 -20.69 -13.23
CA THR A 229 -5.34 -21.24 -14.22
C THR A 229 -6.05 -22.19 -15.20
N ARG A 230 -7.00 -23.00 -14.73
CA ARG A 230 -7.80 -23.89 -15.58
C ARG A 230 -8.77 -23.15 -16.49
N LEU A 231 -9.24 -21.95 -16.11
CA LEU A 231 -10.17 -21.15 -16.91
C LEU A 231 -9.50 -20.35 -18.03
N ARG A 232 -8.20 -20.04 -17.89
CA ARG A 232 -7.44 -19.22 -18.86
C ARG A 232 -7.46 -19.76 -20.31
N PRO A 233 -7.34 -21.08 -20.58
CA PRO A 233 -7.27 -21.59 -21.95
C PRO A 233 -8.56 -21.44 -22.78
N TYR A 234 -9.71 -21.15 -22.16
CA TYR A 234 -10.98 -21.03 -22.88
C TYR A 234 -11.15 -19.69 -23.61
N HIS A 235 -10.23 -18.73 -23.42
CA HIS A 235 -10.17 -17.45 -24.16
C HIS A 235 -11.50 -16.68 -24.25
N ASN A 236 -12.36 -16.78 -23.22
CA ASN A 236 -13.64 -16.10 -23.20
C ASN A 236 -13.54 -14.75 -22.47
N ARG A 237 -14.01 -13.67 -23.11
CA ARG A 237 -13.94 -12.30 -22.59
C ARG A 237 -14.75 -12.11 -21.30
N ILE A 238 -15.91 -12.76 -21.19
CA ILE A 238 -16.79 -12.66 -20.02
C ILE A 238 -16.12 -13.34 -18.82
N ILE A 239 -15.59 -14.55 -19.02
CA ILE A 239 -14.83 -15.29 -18.01
C ILE A 239 -13.58 -14.51 -17.58
N SER A 240 -12.84 -13.93 -18.53
CA SER A 240 -11.66 -13.11 -18.23
C SER A 240 -12.00 -11.89 -17.37
N ARG A 241 -13.12 -11.21 -17.66
CA ARG A 241 -13.64 -10.10 -16.85
C ARG A 241 -14.08 -10.56 -15.46
N GLY A 242 -14.67 -11.75 -15.35
CA GLY A 242 -15.04 -12.35 -14.06
C GLY A 242 -13.81 -12.64 -13.21
N ILE A 243 -12.77 -13.25 -13.80
CA ILE A 243 -11.47 -13.48 -13.14
C ILE A 243 -10.87 -12.16 -12.64
N GLN A 244 -10.86 -11.11 -13.46
CA GLN A 244 -10.35 -9.80 -13.05
C GLN A 244 -11.12 -9.20 -11.86
N ARG A 245 -12.46 -9.31 -11.85
CA ARG A 245 -13.29 -8.85 -10.71
C ARG A 245 -12.93 -9.59 -9.43
N VAL A 246 -12.73 -10.90 -9.51
CA VAL A 246 -12.33 -11.73 -8.36
C VAL A 246 -10.94 -11.31 -7.85
N VAL A 247 -9.97 -11.10 -8.75
CA VAL A 247 -8.62 -10.64 -8.39
C VAL A 247 -8.65 -9.25 -7.72
N GLN A 248 -9.49 -8.33 -8.20
CA GLN A 248 -9.61 -7.00 -7.61
C GLN A 248 -10.12 -7.07 -6.15
N GLN A 249 -11.12 -7.91 -5.88
CA GLN A 249 -11.64 -8.04 -4.50
C GLN A 249 -10.75 -8.90 -3.61
N ASP A 250 -10.03 -9.86 -4.19
CA ASP A 250 -8.98 -10.60 -3.49
C ASP A 250 -7.92 -9.64 -2.93
N ARG A 251 -7.43 -8.69 -3.73
CA ARG A 251 -6.44 -7.68 -3.29
C ARG A 251 -6.93 -6.87 -2.09
N SER A 252 -8.17 -6.39 -2.15
CA SER A 252 -8.79 -5.64 -1.05
C SER A 252 -8.84 -6.47 0.24
N ILE A 253 -9.10 -7.78 0.15
CA ILE A 253 -9.10 -8.67 1.32
C ILE A 253 -7.66 -8.94 1.80
N GLN A 254 -6.69 -9.12 0.92
CA GLN A 254 -5.28 -9.28 1.29
C GLN A 254 -4.77 -8.06 2.07
N GLU A 255 -5.16 -6.85 1.67
CA GLU A 255 -4.85 -5.60 2.39
C GLU A 255 -5.47 -5.61 3.80
N LEU A 256 -6.75 -5.99 3.91
CA LEU A 256 -7.47 -6.06 5.18
C LEU A 256 -6.98 -7.19 6.10
N LEU A 257 -6.41 -8.26 5.54
CA LEU A 257 -5.80 -9.37 6.27
C LEU A 257 -4.30 -9.15 6.53
N TRP A 258 -3.73 -8.03 6.06
CA TRP A 258 -2.31 -7.71 6.18
C TRP A 258 -1.38 -8.83 5.72
N LEU A 259 -1.78 -9.50 4.64
CA LEU A 259 -0.93 -10.50 4.00
C LEU A 259 0.12 -9.80 3.15
N PRO A 260 1.37 -10.31 3.10
CA PRO A 260 2.32 -9.87 2.09
C PRO A 260 1.65 -10.14 0.75
N GLN A 261 1.36 -9.04 0.05
CA GLN A 261 0.85 -9.08 -1.30
C GLN A 261 1.97 -9.77 -2.10
N ASP A 262 1.82 -11.05 -2.43
CA ASP A 262 2.86 -11.84 -3.12
C ASP A 262 3.36 -11.04 -4.32
N GLY A 263 4.68 -11.02 -4.57
CA GLY A 263 5.27 -10.25 -5.68
C GLY A 263 4.46 -10.40 -6.97
N ALA A 264 4.42 -9.35 -7.79
CA ALA A 264 3.54 -9.24 -8.95
C ALA A 264 3.38 -10.59 -9.68
N ASN A 265 2.15 -11.10 -9.76
CA ASN A 265 1.89 -12.46 -10.22
C ASN A 265 2.38 -12.58 -11.67
N MET A 266 3.54 -13.19 -11.88
CA MET A 266 4.20 -13.24 -13.19
C MET A 266 3.30 -13.89 -14.24
N GLN A 267 2.44 -14.82 -13.82
CA GLN A 267 1.48 -15.47 -14.70
C GLN A 267 0.29 -14.55 -15.07
N GLU A 268 -0.07 -13.60 -14.20
CA GLU A 268 -1.05 -12.55 -14.51
C GLU A 268 -0.46 -11.51 -15.46
N ILE A 269 0.79 -11.09 -15.21
CA ILE A 269 1.53 -10.18 -16.08
C ILE A 269 1.69 -10.78 -17.49
N ALA A 270 2.08 -12.06 -17.60
CA ALA A 270 2.19 -12.75 -18.88
C ALA A 270 0.88 -12.74 -19.67
N HIS A 271 -0.23 -13.02 -19.00
CA HIS A 271 -1.54 -13.01 -19.65
C HIS A 271 -1.99 -11.61 -20.09
N LEU A 272 -1.79 -10.60 -19.25
CA LEU A 272 -2.13 -9.22 -19.59
C LEU A 272 -1.22 -8.68 -20.70
N THR A 273 0.05 -9.11 -20.74
CA THR A 273 0.99 -8.77 -21.81
C THR A 273 0.60 -9.41 -23.15
N GLU A 274 0.14 -10.66 -23.15
CA GLU A 274 -0.43 -11.31 -24.34
C GLU A 274 -1.73 -10.64 -24.81
N ALA A 275 -2.59 -10.22 -23.87
CA ALA A 275 -3.80 -9.48 -24.18
C ALA A 275 -3.47 -8.13 -24.83
N LEU A 276 -2.51 -7.39 -24.26
CA LEU A 276 -2.00 -6.15 -24.84
C LEU A 276 -1.45 -6.36 -26.26
N LYS A 277 -0.62 -7.38 -26.47
CA LYS A 277 -0.11 -7.74 -27.81
C LYS A 277 -1.24 -7.93 -28.81
N ARG A 278 -2.28 -8.68 -28.41
CA ARG A 278 -3.41 -8.99 -29.27
C ARG A 278 -4.22 -7.74 -29.64
N ASP A 279 -4.46 -6.86 -28.66
CA ASP A 279 -5.17 -5.60 -28.89
C ASP A 279 -4.38 -4.66 -29.81
N VAL A 280 -3.05 -4.59 -29.61
CA VAL A 280 -2.13 -3.84 -30.48
C VAL A 280 -2.13 -4.44 -31.89
N ASP A 281 -1.93 -5.74 -32.06
CA ASP A 281 -1.96 -6.40 -33.36
C ASP A 281 -3.31 -6.25 -34.08
N GLU A 282 -4.42 -6.20 -33.34
CA GLU A 282 -5.76 -5.94 -33.88
C GLU A 282 -5.89 -4.49 -34.38
N PHE A 283 -5.32 -3.53 -33.64
CA PHE A 283 -5.22 -2.13 -34.07
C PHE A 283 -4.42 -2.01 -35.37
N TYR A 284 -3.21 -2.59 -35.45
CA TYR A 284 -2.38 -2.54 -36.65
C TYR A 284 -3.03 -3.24 -37.86
N ARG A 285 -3.74 -4.35 -37.64
CA ARG A 285 -4.47 -5.05 -38.71
C ARG A 285 -5.68 -4.27 -39.24
N ARG A 286 -6.32 -3.46 -38.39
CA ARG A 286 -7.50 -2.66 -38.74
C ARG A 286 -7.17 -1.22 -39.13
N ALA A 287 -5.97 -0.74 -38.84
CA ALA A 287 -5.45 0.53 -39.28
C ALA A 287 -5.25 0.53 -40.81
N THR A 288 -6.32 0.82 -41.55
CA THR A 288 -6.29 0.93 -43.01
C THR A 288 -5.41 2.10 -43.48
N LEU A 289 -4.84 1.99 -44.69
CA LEU A 289 -4.11 3.07 -45.39
C LEU A 289 -4.88 4.40 -45.43
N ARG A 290 -6.23 4.35 -45.39
CA ARG A 290 -7.09 5.53 -45.37
C ARG A 290 -6.99 6.34 -44.06
N LEU A 291 -6.69 5.68 -42.94
CA LEU A 291 -6.45 6.33 -41.63
C LEU A 291 -5.07 6.99 -41.57
N LEU A 292 -4.10 6.43 -42.30
CA LEU A 292 -2.74 6.98 -42.40
C LEU A 292 -2.69 8.25 -43.26
N ILE A 293 -3.60 8.37 -44.26
CA ILE A 293 -3.69 9.56 -45.14
C ILE A 293 -4.21 10.80 -44.39
N SER A 294 -5.00 10.61 -43.33
CA SER A 294 -5.53 11.71 -42.50
C SER A 294 -4.57 12.24 -41.44
N LEU A 295 -3.41 11.58 -41.24
CA LEU A 295 -2.43 11.97 -40.23
C LEU A 295 -1.42 12.99 -40.79
N PRO A 296 -0.92 13.92 -39.97
CA PRO A 296 0.10 14.88 -40.39
C PRO A 296 1.39 14.16 -40.87
N PRO A 297 2.04 14.64 -41.96
CA PRO A 297 2.99 13.86 -42.76
C PRO A 297 4.41 13.69 -42.18
N ALA A 298 4.60 13.68 -40.86
CA ALA A 298 5.93 13.41 -40.30
C ALA A 298 5.83 12.63 -39.00
N ASN A 299 6.48 11.45 -38.99
CA ASN A 299 6.80 10.60 -37.84
C ASN A 299 5.77 9.54 -37.42
N TYR A 300 4.62 9.40 -38.08
CA TYR A 300 3.64 8.39 -37.65
C TYR A 300 4.17 6.96 -37.71
N ILE A 301 4.96 6.60 -38.72
CA ILE A 301 5.58 5.27 -38.80
C ILE A 301 6.60 5.08 -37.67
N ALA A 302 7.44 6.08 -37.41
CA ALA A 302 8.48 6.00 -36.39
C ALA A 302 7.89 5.83 -34.98
N THR A 303 6.88 6.63 -34.63
CA THR A 303 6.18 6.54 -33.33
C THR A 303 5.39 5.23 -33.19
N SER A 304 4.85 4.72 -34.31
CA SER A 304 4.18 3.43 -34.36
C SER A 304 5.17 2.28 -34.13
N ASP A 305 6.27 2.25 -34.88
CA ASP A 305 7.32 1.24 -34.76
C ASP A 305 7.96 1.24 -33.36
N GLU A 306 8.17 2.43 -32.78
CA GLU A 306 8.67 2.58 -31.41
C GLU A 306 7.71 1.98 -30.38
N PHE A 307 6.41 2.30 -30.46
CA PHE A 307 5.40 1.73 -29.56
C PHE A 307 5.25 0.21 -29.75
N TYR A 308 5.31 -0.30 -30.98
CA TYR A 308 5.27 -1.75 -31.22
C TYR A 308 6.51 -2.44 -30.64
N GLY A 309 7.69 -1.83 -30.81
CA GLY A 309 8.95 -2.33 -30.27
C GLY A 309 8.99 -2.39 -28.75
N THR A 310 8.42 -1.40 -28.06
CA THR A 310 8.34 -1.40 -26.57
C THR A 310 7.40 -2.49 -26.06
N VAL A 311 6.31 -2.78 -26.77
CA VAL A 311 5.39 -3.89 -26.46
C VAL A 311 6.08 -5.25 -26.66
N GLU A 312 6.78 -5.47 -27.78
CA GLU A 312 7.59 -6.69 -28.02
C GLU A 312 8.67 -6.87 -26.94
N ASN A 313 9.37 -5.80 -26.57
CA ASN A 313 10.37 -5.87 -25.52
C ASN A 313 9.78 -6.29 -24.16
N LEU A 314 8.58 -5.82 -23.80
CA LEU A 314 7.89 -6.29 -22.59
C LEU A 314 7.54 -7.77 -22.68
N ILE A 315 7.02 -8.24 -23.83
CA ILE A 315 6.71 -9.65 -24.05
C ILE A 315 7.96 -10.52 -23.86
N ASP A 316 9.08 -10.10 -24.43
CA ASP A 316 10.36 -10.79 -24.26
C ASP A 316 10.80 -10.78 -22.80
N THR A 317 10.71 -9.64 -22.12
CA THR A 317 11.07 -9.52 -20.69
C THR A 317 10.23 -10.46 -19.82
N VAL A 318 8.94 -10.63 -20.14
CA VAL A 318 8.01 -11.52 -19.44
C VAL A 318 8.28 -12.99 -19.77
N ASN A 319 8.52 -13.33 -21.04
CA ASN A 319 8.80 -14.70 -21.49
C ASN A 319 10.14 -15.23 -20.96
N HIS A 320 11.14 -14.37 -20.82
CA HIS A 320 12.45 -14.72 -20.23
C HIS A 320 12.44 -14.74 -18.70
N ASN A 321 11.27 -14.49 -18.07
CA ASN A 321 11.08 -14.50 -16.63
C ASN A 321 12.10 -13.59 -15.91
N GLU A 322 12.35 -12.41 -16.48
CA GLU A 322 13.34 -11.47 -15.96
C GLU A 322 12.93 -10.83 -14.63
N SER A 323 13.87 -10.14 -14.00
CA SER A 323 13.64 -9.48 -12.70
C SER A 323 12.50 -8.46 -12.78
N THR A 324 11.77 -8.29 -11.67
CA THR A 324 10.67 -7.31 -11.55
C THR A 324 11.09 -5.88 -11.90
N ASN A 325 12.35 -5.49 -11.63
CA ASN A 325 12.87 -4.18 -12.01
C ASN A 325 12.99 -4.00 -13.53
N ASN A 326 13.37 -5.05 -14.26
CA ASN A 326 13.43 -5.01 -15.72
C ASN A 326 12.03 -4.92 -16.31
N LEU A 327 11.06 -5.65 -15.74
CA LEU A 327 9.66 -5.56 -16.14
C LEU A 327 9.07 -4.17 -15.95
N ILE A 328 9.35 -3.54 -14.80
CA ILE A 328 8.93 -2.15 -14.53
C ILE A 328 9.57 -1.20 -15.54
N THR A 329 10.87 -1.36 -15.82
CA THR A 329 11.59 -0.54 -16.81
C THR A 329 11.00 -0.69 -18.22
N SER A 330 10.78 -1.93 -18.67
CA SER A 330 10.13 -2.21 -19.96
C SER A 330 8.72 -1.63 -20.03
N PHE A 331 7.96 -1.66 -18.93
CA PHE A 331 6.64 -1.05 -18.87
C PHE A 331 6.68 0.49 -18.91
N THR A 332 7.64 1.14 -18.25
CA THR A 332 7.79 2.61 -18.32
C THR A 332 8.04 3.07 -19.76
N TYR A 333 8.79 2.31 -20.56
CA TYR A 333 8.94 2.60 -21.99
C TYR A 333 7.63 2.48 -22.78
N ILE A 334 6.75 1.54 -22.42
CA ILE A 334 5.40 1.44 -23.00
C ILE A 334 4.57 2.67 -22.64
N GLU A 335 4.58 3.13 -21.38
CA GLU A 335 3.79 4.30 -20.97
C GLU A 335 4.23 5.59 -21.69
N GLN A 336 5.54 5.74 -21.87
CA GLN A 336 6.11 6.89 -22.57
C GLN A 336 5.75 6.86 -24.06
N SER A 337 6.00 5.73 -24.74
CA SER A 337 5.66 5.57 -26.16
C SER A 337 4.15 5.59 -26.43
N TRP A 338 3.33 5.10 -25.49
CA TRP A 338 1.86 5.15 -25.57
C TRP A 338 1.33 6.57 -25.53
N LYS A 339 1.89 7.47 -24.71
CA LYS A 339 1.46 8.88 -24.68
C LYS A 339 1.61 9.54 -26.05
N ASP A 340 2.77 9.35 -26.67
CA ASP A 340 3.08 9.94 -27.97
C ASP A 340 2.24 9.30 -29.09
N PHE A 341 2.07 7.97 -29.04
CA PHE A 341 1.22 7.23 -29.96
C PHE A 341 -0.27 7.63 -29.85
N SER A 342 -0.81 7.64 -28.62
CA SER A 342 -2.20 7.96 -28.33
C SER A 342 -2.53 9.40 -28.73
N ALA A 343 -1.67 10.36 -28.42
CA ALA A 343 -1.87 11.77 -28.79
C ALA A 343 -1.96 11.96 -30.32
N MET A 344 -1.21 11.18 -31.09
CA MET A 344 -1.19 11.25 -32.56
C MET A 344 -2.37 10.51 -33.20
N PHE A 345 -2.78 9.35 -32.67
CA PHE A 345 -3.87 8.55 -33.27
C PHE A 345 -5.27 8.92 -32.73
N HIS A 346 -5.38 9.68 -31.63
CA HIS A 346 -6.66 10.26 -31.17
C HIS A 346 -7.16 11.39 -32.07
N THR A 347 -6.32 11.98 -32.92
CA THR A 347 -6.75 13.00 -33.90
C THR A 347 -7.47 12.39 -35.11
N VAL A 348 -7.65 11.07 -35.14
CA VAL A 348 -8.24 10.33 -36.26
C VAL A 348 -9.77 10.25 -36.09
N GLU A 349 -10.51 10.70 -37.10
CA GLU A 349 -11.98 10.68 -37.13
C GLU A 349 -12.55 9.27 -37.46
N SER A 350 -12.13 8.24 -36.73
CA SER A 350 -12.67 6.88 -36.88
C SER A 350 -13.12 6.30 -35.55
N PRO A 351 -14.44 6.18 -35.31
CA PRO A 351 -14.97 5.60 -34.08
C PRO A 351 -14.47 4.17 -33.81
N ALA A 352 -14.24 3.38 -34.85
CA ALA A 352 -13.72 2.03 -34.72
C ALA A 352 -12.23 1.99 -34.29
N ALA A 353 -11.43 2.97 -34.74
CA ALA A 353 -10.03 3.11 -34.32
C ALA A 353 -9.93 3.62 -32.88
N LEU A 354 -10.75 4.62 -32.52
CA LEU A 354 -10.83 5.16 -31.15
C LEU A 354 -11.22 4.06 -30.13
N GLN A 355 -12.20 3.21 -30.46
CA GLN A 355 -12.56 2.06 -29.60
C GLN A 355 -11.41 1.06 -29.40
N LEU A 356 -10.52 0.90 -30.38
CA LEU A 356 -9.35 0.03 -30.25
C LEU A 356 -8.25 0.71 -29.44
N LEU A 357 -8.07 2.02 -29.57
CA LEU A 357 -7.17 2.81 -28.71
C LEU A 357 -7.61 2.74 -27.25
N ASP A 358 -8.91 2.88 -26.96
CA ASP A 358 -9.46 2.73 -25.62
C ASP A 358 -9.20 1.33 -25.05
N LYS A 359 -9.27 0.28 -25.87
CA LYS A 359 -8.94 -1.08 -25.43
C LYS A 359 -7.46 -1.20 -25.04
N VAL A 360 -6.57 -0.66 -25.87
CA VAL A 360 -5.12 -0.66 -25.58
C VAL A 360 -4.83 0.13 -24.31
N ASP A 361 -5.48 1.29 -24.10
CA ASP A 361 -5.35 2.09 -22.87
C ASP A 361 -5.80 1.32 -21.61
N ASN A 362 -6.92 0.59 -21.72
CA ASN A 362 -7.42 -0.27 -20.65
C ASN A 362 -6.45 -1.44 -20.35
N SER A 363 -5.86 -2.05 -21.38
CA SER A 363 -4.88 -3.14 -21.24
C SER A 363 -3.57 -2.64 -20.60
N ILE A 364 -3.09 -1.44 -20.98
CA ILE A 364 -1.94 -0.78 -20.33
C ILE A 364 -2.25 -0.45 -18.87
N SER A 365 -3.44 0.07 -18.58
CA SER A 365 -3.87 0.37 -17.22
C SER A 365 -3.99 -0.88 -16.35
N ALA A 366 -4.49 -1.99 -16.90
CA ALA A 366 -4.54 -3.28 -16.21
C ALA A 366 -3.13 -3.82 -15.91
N LEU A 367 -2.20 -3.71 -16.86
CA LEU A 367 -0.79 -4.06 -16.67
C LEU A 367 -0.13 -3.21 -15.59
N ARG A 368 -0.36 -1.89 -15.58
CA ARG A 368 0.15 -0.97 -14.54
C ARG A 368 -0.28 -1.43 -13.15
N VAL A 369 -1.58 -1.69 -13.00
CA VAL A 369 -2.19 -2.14 -11.75
C VAL A 369 -1.67 -3.53 -11.32
N SER A 370 -1.34 -4.40 -12.29
CA SER A 370 -0.76 -5.73 -12.01
C SER A 370 0.72 -5.67 -11.62
N LEU A 371 1.50 -4.81 -12.28
CA LEU A 371 2.93 -4.57 -12.01
C LEU A 371 3.18 -3.77 -10.73
N ARG A 372 2.13 -3.28 -10.06
CA ARG A 372 2.21 -2.41 -8.87
C ARG A 372 3.07 -1.18 -9.09
N ILE A 373 3.03 -0.66 -10.32
CA ILE A 373 3.54 0.66 -10.60
C ILE A 373 2.46 1.60 -10.08
N GLU A 374 2.55 1.93 -8.79
CA GLU A 374 1.82 3.07 -8.25
C GLU A 374 2.07 4.23 -9.21
N GLN A 375 1.00 4.86 -9.70
CA GLN A 375 1.16 6.16 -10.30
C GLN A 375 2.03 6.96 -9.33
N PRO A 376 3.03 7.74 -9.78
CA PRO A 376 3.33 8.94 -9.05
C PRO A 376 2.03 9.73 -9.07
N SER A 377 1.21 9.55 -8.03
CA SER A 377 -0.04 10.26 -7.77
C SER A 377 0.21 11.71 -8.17
N GLU A 378 -0.42 12.19 -9.24
CA GLU A 378 -0.35 13.56 -9.74
C GLU A 378 0.91 14.31 -9.27
N SER A 379 2.11 14.00 -9.80
CA SER A 379 3.38 14.66 -9.43
C SER A 379 3.41 15.14 -7.97
N ILE A 380 3.99 14.38 -7.03
CA ILE A 380 4.40 14.97 -5.73
C ILE A 380 5.00 16.32 -6.08
N ASP A 381 4.29 17.39 -5.73
CA ASP A 381 4.64 18.73 -6.16
C ASP A 381 5.89 19.00 -5.35
N LEU A 382 7.03 18.69 -5.96
CA LEU A 382 8.31 18.58 -5.30
C LEU A 382 8.65 19.94 -4.67
N ALA A 383 8.09 21.03 -5.22
CA ALA A 383 8.07 22.33 -4.58
C ALA A 383 7.21 22.34 -3.30
N LYS A 384 5.94 21.91 -3.31
CA LYS A 384 5.11 21.81 -2.07
C LYS A 384 5.71 20.89 -1.00
N LEU A 385 6.27 19.76 -1.39
CA LEU A 385 6.92 18.83 -0.46
C LEU A 385 8.12 19.50 0.21
N VAL A 386 8.98 20.16 -0.57
CA VAL A 386 10.17 20.82 -0.03
C VAL A 386 9.83 22.10 0.75
N VAL A 387 8.78 22.84 0.38
CA VAL A 387 8.21 23.93 1.21
C VAL A 387 7.73 23.40 2.56
N SER A 388 7.03 22.26 2.57
CA SER A 388 6.55 21.64 3.80
C SER A 388 7.71 21.19 4.67
N LEU A 389 8.76 20.64 4.06
CA LEU A 389 9.98 20.20 4.74
C LEU A 389 10.75 21.39 5.35
N GLU A 390 10.90 22.49 4.63
CA GLU A 390 11.49 23.73 5.14
C GLU A 390 10.69 24.26 6.34
N THR A 391 9.37 24.28 6.24
CA THR A 391 8.47 24.73 7.31
C THR A 391 8.64 23.87 8.57
N GLN A 392 8.68 22.55 8.41
CA GLN A 392 8.93 21.62 9.52
C GLN A 392 10.36 21.75 10.09
N SER A 393 11.37 22.00 9.26
CA SER A 393 12.75 22.26 9.73
C SER A 393 12.85 23.53 10.59
N THR A 394 12.07 24.56 10.24
CA THR A 394 11.98 25.81 10.99
C THR A 394 11.26 25.57 12.32
N GLN A 395 10.14 24.84 12.29
CA GLN A 395 9.40 24.46 13.49
C GLN A 395 10.27 23.64 14.45
N LEU A 396 11.05 22.69 13.92
CA LEU A 396 12.00 21.91 14.70
C LEU A 396 13.07 22.78 15.38
N SER A 397 13.59 23.77 14.64
CA SER A 397 14.59 24.71 15.15
C SER A 397 14.06 25.50 16.35
N VAL A 398 12.83 26.01 16.27
CA VAL A 398 12.17 26.74 17.36
C VAL A 398 11.98 25.86 18.60
N ILE A 399 11.48 24.63 18.42
CA ILE A 399 11.26 23.70 19.55
C ILE A 399 12.60 23.29 20.17
N ALA A 400 13.63 23.03 19.36
CA ALA A 400 14.95 22.67 19.85
C ALA A 400 15.65 23.83 20.57
N GLU A 401 15.45 25.07 20.14
CA GLU A 401 15.95 26.25 20.86
C GLU A 401 15.28 26.41 22.22
N GLN A 402 13.98 26.15 22.33
CA GLN A 402 13.25 26.16 23.61
C GLN A 402 13.76 25.06 24.56
N TRP A 403 14.00 23.85 24.04
CA TRP A 403 14.62 22.77 24.80
C TRP A 403 16.03 23.16 25.29
N LEU A 404 16.89 23.63 24.39
CA LEU A 404 18.28 24.00 24.69
C LEU A 404 18.42 25.29 25.52
N ALA A 405 17.35 26.06 25.67
CA ALA A 405 17.26 27.17 26.62
C ALA A 405 16.92 26.67 28.03
N THR A 406 16.13 25.60 28.13
CA THR A 406 15.68 25.01 29.41
C THR A 406 16.76 24.11 30.01
N GLU A 407 17.48 23.37 29.16
CA GLU A 407 18.57 22.50 29.54
C GLU A 407 19.83 22.96 28.81
N SER A 408 20.95 23.17 29.52
CA SER A 408 22.22 23.58 28.91
C SER A 408 23.23 22.42 28.88
N PRO A 409 23.01 21.41 28.04
CA PRO A 409 23.93 20.28 27.93
C PRO A 409 25.24 20.69 27.26
N SER A 410 26.33 19.96 27.54
CA SER A 410 27.65 20.16 26.92
C SER A 410 27.63 20.05 25.39
N PHE A 411 26.63 19.38 24.82
CA PHE A 411 26.44 19.22 23.38
C PHE A 411 25.55 20.30 22.73
N ARG A 412 25.09 21.32 23.47
CA ARG A 412 24.17 22.37 22.99
C ARG A 412 24.60 22.98 21.67
N GLN A 413 25.86 23.40 21.57
CA GLN A 413 26.37 24.07 20.37
C GLN A 413 26.47 23.11 19.18
N SER A 414 26.79 21.84 19.41
CA SER A 414 26.81 20.80 18.38
C SER A 414 25.40 20.47 17.86
N THR A 415 24.39 20.49 18.73
CA THR A 415 22.99 20.29 18.33
C THR A 415 22.43 21.49 17.57
N GLN A 416 22.70 22.71 18.03
CA GLN A 416 22.29 23.93 17.32
C GLN A 416 22.90 24.01 15.92
N ASN A 417 24.18 23.66 15.79
CA ASN A 417 24.84 23.66 14.48
C ASN A 417 24.19 22.63 13.54
N SER A 418 24.01 21.37 13.96
CA SER A 418 23.38 20.36 13.09
C SER A 418 21.95 20.71 12.68
N ILE A 419 21.16 21.33 13.57
CA ILE A 419 19.80 21.76 13.25
C ILE A 419 19.80 22.93 12.25
N ARG A 420 20.72 23.89 12.42
CA ARG A 420 20.91 24.97 11.43
C ARG A 420 21.37 24.43 10.09
N ASP A 421 22.32 23.49 10.07
CA ASP A 421 22.82 22.87 8.85
C ASP A 421 21.69 22.14 8.10
N PHE A 422 20.82 21.43 8.83
CA PHE A 422 19.64 20.78 8.25
C PHE A 422 18.64 21.78 7.66
N SER A 423 18.32 22.85 8.41
CA SER A 423 17.38 23.88 7.94
C SER A 423 17.94 24.67 6.74
N ASN A 424 19.23 24.99 6.75
CA ASN A 424 19.90 25.64 5.62
C ASN A 424 19.88 24.74 4.37
N THR A 425 20.14 23.44 4.54
CA THR A 425 20.10 22.48 3.42
C THR A 425 18.69 22.33 2.85
N ALA A 426 17.65 22.34 3.70
CA ALA A 426 16.25 22.31 3.26
C ALA A 426 15.88 23.57 2.45
N HIS A 427 16.32 24.74 2.93
CA HIS A 427 16.13 26.02 2.26
C HIS A 427 16.87 26.10 0.91
N GLU A 428 18.12 25.61 0.85
CA GLU A 428 18.88 25.52 -0.40
C GLU A 428 18.19 24.61 -1.42
N LEU A 429 17.72 23.45 -0.98
CA LEU A 429 16.97 22.53 -1.83
C LEU A 429 15.70 23.20 -2.40
N HIS A 430 14.95 23.93 -1.56
CA HIS A 430 13.78 24.68 -1.99
C HIS A 430 14.14 25.69 -3.09
N ARG A 431 15.21 26.47 -2.89
CA ARG A 431 15.67 27.47 -3.88
C ARG A 431 16.09 26.83 -5.21
N ILE A 432 16.76 25.68 -5.16
CA ILE A 432 17.18 24.95 -6.36
C ILE A 432 15.97 24.47 -7.17
N ILE A 433 14.90 24.05 -6.50
CA ILE A 433 13.67 23.57 -7.15
C ILE A 433 12.88 24.73 -7.80
N LEU A 434 12.91 25.92 -7.20
CA LEU A 434 12.29 27.12 -7.76
C LEU A 434 13.04 27.70 -8.97
N MET A 435 14.35 27.42 -9.10
CA MET A 435 15.16 27.84 -10.25
C MET A 435 14.95 26.89 -11.43
N GLN A 436 13.94 27.16 -12.28
CA GLN A 436 13.75 26.39 -13.50
C GLN A 436 14.70 26.83 -14.64
N PRO A 437 15.30 25.89 -15.40
CA PRO A 437 15.24 24.43 -15.22
C PRO A 437 16.24 23.94 -14.15
N ALA A 438 15.75 23.19 -13.16
CA ALA A 438 16.58 22.61 -12.11
C ALA A 438 17.33 21.37 -12.62
N SER A 439 18.63 21.29 -12.36
CA SER A 439 19.41 20.09 -12.69
C SER A 439 19.01 18.92 -11.76
N SER A 440 18.49 17.84 -12.34
CA SER A 440 18.06 16.64 -11.60
C SER A 440 19.21 15.97 -10.83
N ALA A 441 20.46 16.17 -11.25
CA ALA A 441 21.65 15.71 -10.52
C ALA A 441 21.91 16.55 -9.25
N LEU A 442 21.67 17.86 -9.33
CA LEU A 442 21.86 18.78 -8.21
C LEU A 442 20.77 18.59 -7.14
N VAL A 443 19.52 18.39 -7.56
CA VAL A 443 18.40 18.06 -6.65
C VAL A 443 18.69 16.76 -5.90
N ARG A 444 19.13 15.70 -6.59
CA ARG A 444 19.50 14.42 -5.96
C ARG A 444 20.66 14.53 -4.97
N ALA A 445 21.70 15.27 -5.32
CA ALA A 445 22.86 15.48 -4.45
C ALA A 445 22.43 16.20 -3.15
N LYS A 446 21.64 17.28 -3.28
CA LYS A 446 21.14 18.06 -2.14
C LYS A 446 20.10 17.32 -1.30
N SER A 447 19.25 16.51 -1.91
CA SER A 447 18.36 15.60 -1.18
C SER A 447 19.15 14.56 -0.36
N SER A 448 20.26 14.05 -0.88
CA SER A 448 21.11 13.09 -0.15
C SER A 448 21.83 13.74 1.04
N GLU A 449 22.36 14.96 0.85
CA GLU A 449 22.96 15.78 1.91
C GLU A 449 21.95 16.10 3.02
N LEU A 450 20.71 16.43 2.63
CA LEU A 450 19.61 16.69 3.56
C LEU A 450 19.26 15.46 4.41
N PHE A 451 19.29 14.26 3.81
CA PHE A 451 19.10 13.00 4.53
C PHE A 451 20.20 12.75 5.57
N GLU A 452 21.46 12.91 5.18
CA GLU A 452 22.60 12.70 6.10
C GLU A 452 22.57 13.69 7.26
N SER A 453 22.28 14.97 6.97
CA SER A 453 22.11 16.00 8.00
C SER A 453 20.94 15.69 8.94
N TRP A 454 19.84 15.13 8.43
CA TRP A 454 18.70 14.74 9.25
C TRP A 454 19.04 13.67 10.29
N PHE A 455 19.83 12.66 9.91
CA PHE A 455 20.20 11.59 10.84
C PHE A 455 21.01 12.10 12.03
N GLN A 456 21.93 13.05 11.80
CA GLN A 456 22.72 13.68 12.87
C GLN A 456 21.83 14.48 13.83
N VAL A 457 20.82 15.17 13.29
CA VAL A 457 19.83 15.93 14.07
C VAL A 457 18.94 15.00 14.88
N HIS A 458 18.43 13.94 14.26
CA HIS A 458 17.57 12.94 14.88
C HIS A 458 18.26 12.21 16.04
N GLU A 459 19.53 11.82 15.90
CA GLU A 459 20.29 11.20 16.97
C GLU A 459 20.38 12.10 18.21
N LYS A 460 20.70 13.39 18.00
CA LYS A 460 20.87 14.38 19.08
C LYS A 460 19.55 14.73 19.77
N ILE A 461 18.48 14.87 19.00
CA ILE A 461 17.14 15.16 19.52
C ILE A 461 16.56 13.97 20.28
N SER A 462 16.91 12.74 19.91
CA SER A 462 16.44 11.54 20.61
C SER A 462 16.96 11.41 22.05
N ARG A 463 17.95 12.24 22.44
CA ARG A 463 18.50 12.33 23.81
C ARG A 463 17.78 13.36 24.68
N CYS A 464 16.75 14.03 24.17
CA CYS A 464 15.93 14.97 24.94
C CYS A 464 15.06 14.20 25.95
N GLU A 465 15.19 14.52 27.24
CA GLU A 465 14.36 13.97 28.33
C GLU A 465 13.38 14.99 28.91
N THR A 466 13.34 16.21 28.37
CA THR A 466 12.54 17.32 28.89
C THR A 466 11.10 17.32 28.36
N ARG A 467 10.33 18.35 28.74
CA ARG A 467 8.92 18.53 28.36
C ARG A 467 8.73 18.61 26.84
N GLU A 468 9.73 19.08 26.11
CA GLU A 468 9.74 19.30 24.66
C GLU A 468 9.92 18.00 23.85
N LYS A 469 10.31 16.89 24.51
CA LYS A 469 10.55 15.57 23.89
C LYS A 469 9.42 15.13 22.96
N TYR A 470 8.17 15.32 23.37
CA TYR A 470 7.00 14.91 22.58
C TYR A 470 6.88 15.71 21.27
N GLN A 471 7.01 17.04 21.35
CA GLN A 471 6.92 17.92 20.18
C GLN A 471 8.09 17.69 19.21
N LEU A 472 9.28 17.43 19.75
CA LEU A 472 10.47 17.10 18.98
C LEU A 472 10.33 15.76 18.24
N GLN A 473 9.83 14.72 18.91
CA GLN A 473 9.62 13.40 18.29
C GLN A 473 8.51 13.42 17.24
N GLU A 474 7.41 14.13 17.49
CA GLU A 474 6.32 14.27 16.51
C GLU A 474 6.78 15.00 15.25
N THR A 475 7.50 16.12 15.42
CA THR A 475 8.10 16.86 14.30
C THR A 475 9.12 16.00 13.56
N ALA A 476 9.90 15.20 14.28
CA ALA A 476 10.87 14.29 13.69
C ALA A 476 10.23 13.16 12.85
N VAL A 477 9.10 12.60 13.28
CA VAL A 477 8.36 11.62 12.47
C VAL A 477 7.87 12.23 11.17
N ARG A 478 7.31 13.45 11.23
CA ARG A 478 6.83 14.17 10.03
C ARG A 478 7.96 14.48 9.05
N ILE A 479 9.09 14.99 9.56
CA ILE A 479 10.27 15.28 8.73
C ILE A 479 10.82 14.00 8.09
N THR A 480 10.90 12.90 8.85
CA THR A 480 11.36 11.61 8.32
C THR A 480 10.46 11.09 7.21
N GLN A 481 9.14 11.24 7.34
CA GLN A 481 8.19 10.89 6.28
C GLN A 481 8.40 11.74 5.02
N MET A 482 8.46 13.06 5.16
CA MET A 482 8.65 13.98 4.02
C MET A 482 9.98 13.77 3.30
N LEU A 483 11.05 13.43 4.04
CA LEU A 483 12.32 13.06 3.44
C LEU A 483 12.21 11.78 2.62
N MET A 484 11.50 10.76 3.11
CA MET A 484 11.28 9.52 2.35
C MET A 484 10.47 9.77 1.08
N ASP A 485 9.43 10.60 1.15
CA ASP A 485 8.64 11.00 -0.01
C ASP A 485 9.50 11.78 -1.03
N LEU A 486 10.42 12.64 -0.55
CA LEU A 486 11.36 13.39 -1.38
C LEU A 486 12.36 12.45 -2.07
N ARG A 487 12.81 11.40 -1.38
CA ARG A 487 13.70 10.38 -1.94
C ARG A 487 13.01 9.55 -3.01
N TYR A 488 11.73 9.26 -2.84
CA TYR A 488 10.93 8.57 -3.85
C TYR A 488 10.74 9.45 -5.09
N ALA A 489 10.46 10.74 -4.90
CA ALA A 489 10.25 11.71 -5.98
C ALA A 489 11.52 12.13 -6.74
N THR A 490 12.73 11.85 -6.20
CA THR A 490 14.02 12.21 -6.80
C THR A 490 14.80 11.03 -7.36
N LYS A 491 14.26 9.80 -7.29
CA LYS A 491 14.75 8.64 -8.06
C LYS A 491 14.41 8.82 -9.53
#